data_AF-A0A660YWD1-F1
#
_entry.id   AF-A0A660YWD1-F1
#
_cell.length_a   1.000
_cell.length_b   1.000
_cell.length_c   1.000
_cell.angle_alpha   90.00
_cell.angle_beta   90.00
_cell.angle_gamma   90.00
#
_symmetry.space_group_name_H-M   'P 1'
#
loop_
_entity.id
_entity.type
_entity.pdbx_description
1 polymer ?
#
loop_
_entity_poly.entity_id
_entity_poly.type
_entity_poly.pdbx_seq_one_letter_code
_entity_poly.pdbx_strand_id
1 'polypeptide(L)'
;MIARIKNKTGRLNLSYLIAIVSISLISSLYPQDLGNIKIGIVHSLLTKNLLYAEDQNFYPIQDWELFFLNRKISYEVFDDEGLDDYDFDEVDILILPSIEILS
;
A
#
# COMPACT_ATOMS: atom_id res chain seq x y z
N MET A 1 43.44 20.08 28.03
CA MET A 1 42.93 19.99 26.65
C MET A 1 41.55 19.34 26.72
N ILE A 2 40.47 20.12 26.61
CA ILE A 2 39.09 19.61 26.61
C ILE A 2 38.45 20.09 25.31
N ALA A 3 38.20 19.14 24.40
CA ALA A 3 37.55 19.42 23.13
C ALA A 3 36.07 19.76 23.37
N ARG A 4 35.70 21.00 23.08
CA ARG A 4 34.32 21.49 23.17
C ARG A 4 33.55 21.01 21.94
N ILE A 5 32.79 19.93 22.08
CA ILE A 5 31.86 19.46 21.06
C ILE A 5 30.74 20.51 20.94
N LYS A 6 30.77 21.34 19.89
CA LYS A 6 29.67 22.22 19.52
C LYS A 6 28.54 21.36 18.96
N ASN A 7 27.50 21.15 19.76
CA ASN A 7 26.21 20.70 19.23
C ASN A 7 25.67 21.77 18.26
N LYS A 8 25.70 21.47 16.96
CA LYS A 8 24.96 22.23 15.95
C LYS A 8 23.49 21.85 16.10
N THR A 9 22.73 22.64 16.83
CA THR A 9 21.27 22.64 16.74
C THR A 9 20.90 23.04 15.31
N GLY A 10 20.53 22.06 14.50
CA GLY A 10 20.03 22.26 13.14
C GLY A 10 18.71 23.04 13.21
N ARG A 11 18.79 24.37 13.07
CA ARG A 11 17.61 25.19 12.80
C ARG A 11 17.09 24.79 11.44
N LEU A 12 15.96 24.08 11.41
CA LEU A 12 15.18 23.87 10.19
C LEU A 12 14.91 25.24 9.56
N ASN A 13 15.33 25.41 8.31
CA ASN A 13 15.14 26.66 7.58
C ASN A 13 13.64 26.93 7.44
N LEU A 14 13.20 28.15 7.76
CA LEU A 14 11.79 28.56 7.67
C LEU A 14 11.19 28.25 6.28
N SER A 15 12.00 28.40 5.23
CA SER A 15 11.65 28.07 3.84
C SER A 15 11.28 26.60 3.64
N TYR A 16 11.97 25.69 4.34
CA TYR A 16 11.72 24.25 4.28
C TYR A 16 10.38 23.89 4.94
N LEU A 17 10.07 24.57 6.04
CA LEU A 17 8.84 24.38 6.78
C LEU A 17 7.63 24.90 5.97
N ILE A 18 7.80 26.05 5.31
CA ILE A 18 6.81 26.60 4.37
C ILE A 18 6.58 25.64 3.20
N ALA A 19 7.65 25.06 2.63
CA ALA A 19 7.53 24.10 1.54
C ALA A 19 6.73 22.85 1.96
N ILE A 20 7.02 22.26 3.13
CA ILE A 20 6.30 21.09 3.65
C ILE A 20 4.82 21.41 3.88
N VAL A 21 4.52 22.57 4.49
CA VAL A 21 3.13 22.99 4.74
C VAL A 21 2.39 23.22 3.42
N SER A 22 3.05 23.85 2.44
CA SER A 22 2.46 24.11 1.12
C SER A 22 2.16 22.82 0.37
N ILE A 23 3.09 21.86 0.36
CA ILE A 23 2.89 20.54 -0.26
C ILE A 23 1.72 19.81 0.40
N SER A 24 1.68 19.80 1.74
CA SER A 24 0.60 19.15 2.50
C SER A 24 -0.78 19.77 2.21
N LEU A 25 -0.86 21.10 2.07
CA LEU A 25 -2.10 21.81 1.72
C LEU A 25 -2.53 21.55 0.27
N ILE A 26 -1.59 21.48 -0.67
CA ILE A 26 -1.93 21.20 -2.07
C ILE A 26 -2.51 19.78 -2.20
N SER A 27 -1.95 18.81 -1.48
CA SER A 27 -2.47 17.44 -1.44
C SER A 27 -3.88 17.32 -0.87
N SER A 28 -4.29 18.21 0.04
CA SER A 28 -5.66 18.22 0.57
C SER A 28 -6.65 18.94 -0.34
N LEU A 29 -6.19 19.87 -1.17
CA LEU A 29 -7.01 20.63 -2.11
C LEU A 29 -7.36 19.84 -3.38
N TYR A 30 -6.50 18.90 -3.77
CA TYR A 30 -6.75 17.96 -4.86
C TYR A 30 -6.78 16.54 -4.31
N PRO A 31 -7.87 16.13 -3.64
CA PRO A 31 -8.04 14.71 -3.35
C PRO A 31 -7.95 13.96 -4.67
N GLN A 32 -7.01 13.01 -4.78
CA GLN A 32 -7.01 12.12 -5.93
C GLN A 32 -8.32 11.34 -5.86
N ASP A 33 -9.17 11.54 -6.86
CA ASP A 33 -10.43 10.82 -6.97
C ASP A 33 -10.13 9.39 -7.40
N LEU A 34 -9.95 8.53 -6.40
CA LEU A 34 -9.79 7.10 -6.58
C LEU A 34 -11.15 6.39 -6.81
N GLY A 35 -12.27 7.14 -6.82
CA GLY A 35 -13.61 6.56 -6.92
C GLY A 35 -13.90 5.85 -8.24
N ASN A 36 -13.18 6.20 -9.31
CA ASN A 36 -13.30 5.57 -10.61
C ASN A 36 -12.21 4.54 -10.91
N ILE A 37 -11.23 4.36 -10.03
CA ILE A 37 -10.17 3.37 -10.23
C ILE A 37 -10.68 2.02 -9.76
N LYS A 38 -10.70 1.04 -10.67
CA LYS A 38 -11.06 -0.34 -10.34
C LYS A 38 -9.83 -1.07 -9.84
N ILE A 39 -9.82 -1.40 -8.55
CA ILE A 39 -8.69 -2.05 -7.88
C ILE A 39 -9.03 -3.52 -7.64
N GLY A 40 -8.15 -4.41 -8.07
CA GLY A 40 -8.18 -5.83 -7.78
C GLY A 40 -7.09 -6.23 -6.80
N ILE A 41 -7.43 -7.10 -5.85
CA ILE A 41 -6.46 -7.72 -4.94
C ILE A 41 -6.55 -9.22 -5.13
N VAL A 42 -5.41 -9.87 -5.34
CA VAL A 42 -5.38 -11.33 -5.45
C VAL A 42 -5.09 -11.96 -4.10
N HIS A 43 -5.90 -12.93 -3.72
CA HIS A 43 -5.72 -13.76 -2.55
C HIS A 43 -5.20 -15.14 -2.99
N SER A 44 -3.95 -15.45 -2.63
CA SER A 44 -3.34 -16.74 -3.02
C SER A 44 -3.51 -17.82 -1.95
N LEU A 45 -4.52 -18.66 -2.13
CA LEU A 45 -4.73 -19.86 -1.34
C LEU A 45 -3.60 -20.87 -1.57
N LEU A 46 -3.06 -20.94 -2.79
CA LEU A 46 -1.97 -21.83 -3.14
C LEU A 46 -0.69 -21.47 -2.36
N THR A 47 -0.32 -20.18 -2.33
CA THR A 47 0.84 -19.70 -1.57
C THR A 47 0.65 -19.96 -0.07
N LYS A 48 -0.55 -19.68 0.46
CA LYS A 48 -0.91 -19.98 1.86
C LYS A 48 -0.73 -21.47 2.18
N ASN A 49 -1.23 -22.35 1.32
CA ASN A 49 -1.24 -23.79 1.58
C ASN A 49 0.13 -24.46 1.38
N LEU A 50 0.98 -23.94 0.49
CA LEU A 50 2.27 -24.56 0.18
C LEU A 50 3.43 -24.02 1.02
N LEU A 51 3.46 -22.72 1.28
CA LEU A 51 4.59 -22.07 1.97
C LEU A 51 4.28 -21.72 3.43
N TYR A 52 3.01 -21.47 3.74
CA TYR A 52 2.59 -20.93 5.04
C TYR A 52 1.52 -21.78 5.71
N ALA A 53 1.42 -23.07 5.40
CA ALA A 53 0.33 -23.95 5.85
C ALA A 53 0.07 -23.88 7.36
N GLU A 54 1.16 -23.89 8.15
CA GLU A 54 1.13 -23.89 9.61
C GLU A 54 1.01 -22.48 10.23
N ASP A 55 1.18 -21.42 9.43
CA ASP A 55 1.16 -20.04 9.94
C ASP A 55 -0.27 -19.50 10.03
N GLN A 56 -0.93 -19.66 11.17
CA GLN A 56 -2.29 -19.16 11.37
C GLN A 56 -2.44 -17.63 11.27
N ASN A 57 -1.35 -16.87 11.16
CA ASN A 57 -1.36 -15.41 11.05
C ASN A 57 -1.03 -14.91 9.63
N PHE A 58 -0.85 -15.81 8.66
CA PHE A 58 -0.59 -15.42 7.27
C PHE A 58 -1.90 -14.96 6.60
N TYR A 59 -2.15 -13.64 6.62
CA TYR A 59 -3.27 -12.97 5.95
C TYR A 59 -2.76 -11.77 5.14
N PRO A 60 -2.04 -11.99 4.03
CA PRO A 60 -1.34 -10.93 3.31
C PRO A 60 -2.25 -9.86 2.68
N ILE A 61 -3.53 -10.18 2.46
CA ILE A 61 -4.52 -9.22 1.94
C ILE A 61 -5.10 -8.30 3.03
N GLN A 62 -5.03 -8.68 4.31
CA GLN A 62 -5.79 -8.03 5.37
C GLN A 62 -5.42 -6.55 5.56
N ASP A 63 -4.13 -6.23 5.50
CA ASP A 63 -3.65 -4.85 5.63
C ASP A 63 -4.12 -3.97 4.46
N TRP A 64 -4.23 -4.54 3.26
CA TRP A 64 -4.75 -3.86 2.08
C TRP A 64 -6.25 -3.61 2.20
N GLU A 65 -7.02 -4.62 2.57
CA GLU A 65 -8.47 -4.49 2.80
C GLU A 65 -8.76 -3.43 3.87
N LEU A 66 -8.04 -3.47 5.00
CA LEU A 66 -8.14 -2.45 6.06
C LEU A 66 -7.82 -1.05 5.53
N PHE A 67 -6.79 -0.91 4.70
CA PHE A 67 -6.44 0.37 4.09
C PHE A 67 -7.57 0.89 3.18
N PHE A 68 -8.10 0.06 2.29
CA PHE A 68 -9.16 0.47 1.35
C PHE A 68 -10.46 0.80 2.07
N LEU A 69 -10.86 -0.02 3.05
CA LEU A 69 -12.04 0.24 3.88
C LEU A 69 -11.94 1.57 4.64
N ASN A 70 -10.80 1.83 5.28
CA ASN A 70 -10.57 3.09 6.01
C ASN A 70 -10.60 4.32 5.10
N ARG A 71 -10.23 4.16 3.83
CA ARG A 71 -10.24 5.21 2.82
C ARG A 71 -11.52 5.28 2.00
N LYS A 72 -12.46 4.34 2.21
CA LYS A 72 -13.69 4.18 1.41
C LYS A 72 -13.40 4.04 -0.08
N ILE A 73 -12.33 3.32 -0.42
CA ILE A 73 -11.94 3.01 -1.80
C ILE A 73 -12.60 1.67 -2.17
N SER A 74 -13.21 1.61 -3.36
CA SER A 74 -13.79 0.37 -3.88
C SER A 74 -12.67 -0.56 -4.35
N TYR A 75 -12.78 -1.84 -4.04
CA TYR A 75 -11.86 -2.88 -4.50
C TYR A 75 -12.61 -4.20 -4.67
N GLU A 76 -12.03 -5.10 -5.46
CA GLU A 76 -12.48 -6.46 -5.67
C GLU A 76 -11.39 -7.44 -5.25
N VAL A 77 -11.79 -8.59 -4.71
CA VAL A 77 -10.86 -9.66 -4.32
C VAL A 77 -11.03 -10.82 -5.29
N PHE A 78 -9.92 -11.25 -5.88
CA PHE A 78 -9.84 -12.39 -6.77
C PHE A 78 -9.08 -13.51 -6.08
N ASP A 79 -9.59 -14.73 -6.13
CA ASP A 79 -8.80 -15.89 -5.70
C ASP A 79 -7.78 -16.25 -6.80
N ASP A 80 -6.66 -16.87 -6.40
CA ASP A 80 -5.62 -17.29 -7.34
C ASP A 80 -6.02 -18.50 -8.21
N GLU A 81 -7.08 -19.21 -7.84
CA GLU A 81 -7.69 -20.25 -8.66
C GLU A 81 -8.27 -19.64 -9.94
N GLY A 82 -7.53 -19.73 -11.05
CA GLY A 82 -7.96 -19.20 -12.35
C GLY A 82 -7.41 -17.82 -12.70
N LEU A 83 -6.28 -17.39 -12.10
CA LEU A 83 -5.52 -16.23 -12.56
C LEU A 83 -5.25 -16.22 -14.07
N ASP A 84 -5.02 -17.40 -14.66
CA ASP A 84 -4.81 -17.58 -16.10
C ASP A 84 -6.10 -17.42 -16.93
N ASP A 85 -7.27 -17.64 -16.31
CA ASP A 85 -8.58 -17.56 -16.96
C ASP A 85 -9.25 -16.19 -16.75
N TYR A 86 -8.77 -15.40 -15.79
CA TYR A 86 -9.24 -14.05 -15.54
C TYR A 86 -8.57 -13.05 -16.48
N ASP A 87 -9.35 -12.53 -17.43
CA ASP A 87 -8.98 -11.30 -18.13
C ASP A 87 -9.17 -10.13 -17.16
N PHE A 88 -8.07 -9.65 -16.57
CA PHE A 88 -8.05 -8.46 -15.69
C PHE A 88 -8.36 -7.16 -16.45
N ASP A 89 -8.97 -7.24 -17.63
CA ASP A 89 -9.36 -6.12 -18.50
C ASP A 89 -10.31 -5.14 -17.82
N GLU A 90 -11.03 -5.60 -16.80
CA GLU A 90 -11.90 -4.75 -16.00
C GLU A 90 -11.21 -4.08 -14.81
N VAL A 91 -9.92 -4.33 -14.56
CA VAL A 91 -9.17 -3.84 -13.41
C VAL A 91 -8.09 -2.86 -13.86
N ASP A 92 -8.06 -1.65 -13.29
CA ASP A 92 -7.03 -0.65 -13.59
C ASP A 92 -5.73 -0.93 -12.82
N ILE A 93 -5.84 -1.48 -11.60
CA ILE A 93 -4.70 -1.79 -10.71
C ILE A 93 -4.90 -3.17 -10.10
N LEU A 94 -3.98 -4.09 -10.37
CA LEU A 94 -3.93 -5.40 -9.74
C LEU A 94 -2.83 -5.44 -8.66
N ILE A 95 -3.20 -5.86 -7.46
CA ILE A 95 -2.30 -6.00 -6.31
C ILE A 95 -2.11 -7.48 -6.00
N LEU A 96 -0.85 -7.92 -5.94
CA LEU A 96 -0.44 -9.31 -5.67
C LEU A 96 0.31 -9.38 -4.32
N PRO A 97 -0.39 -9.32 -3.19
CA PRO A 97 0.25 -9.30 -1.88
C PRO A 97 0.79 -10.67 -1.51
N SER A 98 2.11 -10.76 -1.37
CA SER A 98 2.82 -11.96 -0.91
C SER A 98 2.47 -13.22 -1.70
N ILE A 99 2.22 -13.09 -3.01
CA ILE A 99 2.04 -14.22 -3.92
C ILE A 99 3.41 -14.67 -4.39
N GLU A 100 3.81 -15.87 -3.99
CA GLU A 100 5.11 -16.45 -4.33
C GLU A 100 4.98 -17.61 -5.32
N ILE A 101 3.80 -18.20 -5.40
CA ILE A 101 3.50 -19.31 -6.29
C ILE A 101 2.30 -18.91 -7.14
N LEU A 102 2.49 -18.96 -8.46
CA LEU A 102 1.44 -18.82 -9.46
C LEU A 102 1.17 -20.21 -10.03
N SER A 103 -0.10 -20.55 -10.22
CA SER A 103 -0.52 -21.78 -10.89
C SER A 103 -0.14 -21.76 -12.36
#